data_AF-A0A453Q7R0-F1
#
_entry.id   AF-A0A453Q7R0-F1
#
_cell.length_a   1.000
_cell.length_b   1.000
_cell.length_c   1.000
_cell.angle_alpha   90.00
_cell.angle_beta   90.00
_cell.angle_gamma   90.00
#
_symmetry.space_group_name_H-M   'P 1'
#
loop_
_entity.id
_entity.type
_entity.pdbx_description
1 polymer ?
#
loop_
_entity_poly.entity_id
_entity_poly.type
_entity_poly.pdbx_seq_one_letter_code
_entity_poly.pdbx_strand_id
1 'polypeptide(L)'
;VKSAIESILRSCSKAYSLALLTSSKATIDNVTKDKSQGSLFRSVLKCIPYLIEEVGRNDRMTEIIPQHVTSIDPVVREEAVLVLNRIVRFLPDRRFAVLKGMATFILKLPDEFPILILNSLGRLVELMRLWRACLSEELLAKDMQSFKRSSLGGDTLQRSSPFHRSKDISEFRASEMDAVGLVFLSSADVQIRLTALELLRCVRSLKNDLRDYSANEGDNKLRLEPEPIFIIDIIEENG
;
A
#
# COMPACT_ATOMS: atom_id res chain seq x y z
N VAL A 1 -5.50 27.34 3.56
CA VAL A 1 -6.28 26.19 3.05
C VAL A 1 -5.71 24.85 3.55
N LYS A 2 -4.43 24.54 3.29
CA LYS A 2 -3.77 23.29 3.73
C LYS A 2 -3.88 22.96 5.24
N SER A 3 -3.53 23.90 6.11
CA SER A 3 -3.65 23.73 7.56
C SER A 3 -5.10 23.49 8.02
N ALA A 4 -6.07 24.10 7.32
CA ALA A 4 -7.48 23.88 7.58
C ALA A 4 -7.90 22.45 7.20
N ILE A 5 -7.47 21.94 6.04
CA ILE A 5 -7.79 20.56 5.64
C ILE A 5 -7.14 19.55 6.59
N GLU A 6 -5.89 19.78 7.00
CA GLU A 6 -5.21 18.93 7.98
C GLU A 6 -5.90 18.97 9.35
N SER A 7 -6.38 20.14 9.77
CA SER A 7 -7.18 20.31 10.99
C SER A 7 -8.52 19.57 10.89
N ILE A 8 -9.20 19.66 9.75
CA ILE A 8 -10.45 18.96 9.50
C ILE A 8 -10.21 17.45 9.50
N LEU A 9 -9.16 16.96 8.82
CA LEU A 9 -8.75 15.56 8.82
C LEU A 9 -8.52 15.04 10.23
N ARG A 10 -7.76 15.78 11.06
CA ARG A 10 -7.54 15.43 12.47
C ARG A 10 -8.83 15.40 13.28
N SER A 11 -9.68 16.41 13.10
CA SER A 11 -10.95 16.53 13.83
C SER A 11 -11.91 15.39 13.46
N CYS A 12 -12.08 15.13 12.17
CA CYS A 12 -12.92 14.04 11.68
C CYS A 12 -12.33 12.68 12.07
N SER A 13 -11.00 12.49 11.95
CA SER A 13 -10.35 11.25 12.37
C SER A 13 -10.59 10.97 13.86
N LYS A 14 -10.45 11.96 14.74
CA LYS A 14 -10.72 11.83 16.18
C LYS A 14 -12.17 11.42 16.47
N ALA A 15 -13.13 11.96 15.74
CA ALA A 15 -14.53 11.60 15.90
C ALA A 15 -14.85 10.19 15.34
N TYR A 16 -14.31 9.86 14.17
CA TYR A 16 -14.60 8.61 13.48
C TYR A 16 -13.77 7.42 13.96
N SER A 17 -12.63 7.63 14.61
CA SER A 17 -11.86 6.56 15.25
C SER A 17 -12.59 5.95 16.44
N LEU A 18 -13.63 6.61 16.96
CA LEU A 18 -14.51 6.10 18.02
C LEU A 18 -15.71 5.30 17.49
N ALA A 19 -15.94 5.33 16.17
CA ALA A 19 -17.07 4.69 15.50
C ALA A 19 -16.59 3.54 14.61
N LEU A 20 -15.82 2.63 15.22
CA LEU A 20 -15.33 1.43 14.55
C LEU A 20 -16.14 0.20 14.99
N LEU A 21 -16.13 -0.84 14.17
CA LEU A 21 -16.79 -2.12 14.46
C LEU A 21 -16.18 -2.83 15.70
N THR A 22 -15.00 -2.41 16.12
CA THR A 22 -14.33 -2.84 17.37
C THR A 22 -14.70 -1.98 18.58
N SER A 23 -15.47 -0.90 18.41
CA SER A 23 -15.84 0.02 19.49
C SER A 23 -16.98 -0.53 20.34
N SER A 24 -17.04 -0.12 21.61
CA SER A 24 -18.13 -0.49 22.51
C SER A 24 -19.49 0.03 22.00
N LYS A 25 -20.57 -0.71 22.30
CA LYS A 25 -21.94 -0.30 21.92
C LYS A 25 -22.30 1.10 22.42
N ALA A 26 -21.92 1.44 23.67
CA ALA A 26 -22.16 2.77 24.24
C ALA A 26 -21.44 3.89 23.47
N THR A 27 -20.24 3.60 22.94
CA THR A 27 -19.51 4.55 22.09
C THR A 27 -20.23 4.76 20.75
N ILE A 28 -20.66 3.67 20.12
CA ILE A 28 -21.37 3.69 18.82
C ILE A 28 -22.69 4.48 18.91
N ASP A 29 -23.49 4.24 19.94
CA ASP A 29 -24.78 4.92 20.16
C ASP A 29 -24.63 6.43 20.37
N ASN A 30 -23.47 6.89 20.87
CA ASN A 30 -23.17 8.30 21.02
C ASN A 30 -22.74 8.96 19.71
N VAL A 31 -21.97 8.26 18.87
CA VAL A 31 -21.47 8.82 17.59
C VAL A 31 -22.57 8.86 16.51
N THR A 32 -23.48 7.89 16.50
CA THR A 32 -24.55 7.78 15.48
C THR A 32 -25.62 8.88 15.53
N LYS A 33 -25.62 9.72 16.58
CA LYS A 33 -26.57 10.85 16.73
C LYS A 33 -26.29 12.01 15.78
N ASP A 34 -25.07 12.14 15.24
CA ASP A 34 -24.69 13.24 14.35
C ASP A 34 -24.35 12.75 12.93
N LYS A 35 -25.38 12.69 12.07
CA LYS A 35 -25.25 12.26 10.66
C LYS A 35 -24.41 13.23 9.80
N SER A 36 -24.27 14.49 10.22
CA SER A 36 -23.58 15.53 9.42
C SER A 36 -22.06 15.34 9.36
N GLN A 37 -21.49 14.71 10.40
CA GLN A 37 -20.06 14.43 10.46
C GLN A 37 -19.64 13.39 9.41
N GLY A 38 -20.54 12.50 8.99
CA GLY A 38 -20.21 11.37 8.11
C GLY A 38 -20.01 11.81 6.68
N SER A 39 -20.88 12.70 6.21
CA SER A 39 -20.75 13.34 4.90
C SER A 39 -19.50 14.22 4.82
N LEU A 40 -19.18 14.94 5.89
CA LEU A 40 -17.95 15.75 5.98
C LEU A 40 -16.71 14.86 5.93
N PHE A 41 -16.64 13.82 6.77
CA PHE A 41 -15.49 12.93 6.79
C PHE A 41 -15.28 12.21 5.46
N ARG A 42 -16.35 11.73 4.82
CA ARG A 42 -16.28 11.15 3.47
C ARG A 42 -15.72 12.13 2.44
N SER A 43 -16.19 13.37 2.45
CA SER A 43 -15.71 14.41 1.54
C SER A 43 -14.23 14.71 1.75
N VAL A 44 -13.81 14.71 3.02
CA VAL A 44 -12.43 14.93 3.42
C VAL A 44 -11.53 13.76 3.02
N LEU A 45 -11.97 12.50 3.21
CA LEU A 45 -11.25 11.31 2.74
C LEU A 45 -10.98 11.36 1.23
N LYS A 46 -11.98 11.73 0.43
CA LYS A 46 -11.86 11.86 -1.03
C LYS A 46 -10.77 12.82 -1.48
N CYS A 47 -10.52 13.86 -0.70
CA CYS A 47 -9.52 14.86 -1.03
C CYS A 47 -8.09 14.38 -0.74
N ILE A 48 -7.90 13.38 0.13
CA ILE A 48 -6.58 12.95 0.60
C ILE A 48 -5.60 12.64 -0.55
N PRO A 49 -5.94 11.82 -1.58
CA PRO A 49 -5.00 11.49 -2.65
C PRO A 49 -4.44 12.73 -3.37
N TYR A 50 -5.23 13.80 -3.46
CA TYR A 50 -4.85 15.05 -4.13
C TYR A 50 -4.07 16.01 -3.22
N LEU A 51 -4.03 15.72 -1.92
CA LEU A 51 -3.35 16.54 -0.91
C LEU A 51 -2.03 15.92 -0.43
N ILE A 52 -1.78 14.64 -0.75
CA ILE A 52 -0.60 13.91 -0.25
C ILE A 52 0.72 14.43 -0.83
N GLU A 53 0.77 15.03 -2.02
CA GLU A 53 2.03 15.66 -2.48
C GLU A 53 2.48 16.80 -1.56
N GLU A 54 1.55 17.52 -0.93
CA GLU A 54 1.86 18.64 -0.05
C GLU A 54 1.81 18.30 1.45
N VAL A 55 0.97 17.34 1.87
CA VAL A 55 0.82 16.89 3.27
C VAL A 55 1.68 15.64 3.57
N GLY A 56 2.25 15.01 2.55
CA GLY A 56 2.95 13.72 2.62
C GLY A 56 4.30 13.69 3.31
N ARG A 57 4.82 14.78 3.90
CA ARG A 57 6.02 14.64 4.74
C ARG A 57 5.78 13.78 5.99
N ASN A 58 4.54 13.40 6.27
CA ASN A 58 4.17 12.60 7.42
C ASN A 58 3.34 11.38 6.98
N ASP A 59 3.93 10.18 7.11
CA ASP A 59 3.27 8.89 6.83
C ASP A 59 2.08 8.60 7.76
N ARG A 60 1.78 9.48 8.72
CA ARG A 60 0.58 9.40 9.58
C ARG A 60 -0.72 9.26 8.79
N MET A 61 -0.84 9.87 7.61
CA MET A 61 -2.09 9.73 6.83
C MET A 61 -2.30 8.30 6.35
N THR A 62 -1.24 7.61 5.92
CA THR A 62 -1.30 6.20 5.54
C THR A 62 -1.52 5.27 6.73
N GLU A 63 -1.31 5.71 7.97
CA GLU A 63 -1.63 4.97 9.20
C GLU A 63 -3.06 5.20 9.71
N ILE A 64 -3.65 6.36 9.44
CA ILE A 64 -5.01 6.71 9.89
C ILE A 64 -6.07 6.05 9.01
N ILE A 65 -5.93 6.13 7.69
CA ILE A 65 -6.94 5.66 6.73
C ILE A 65 -7.29 4.18 6.92
N PRO A 66 -6.33 3.25 7.14
CA PRO A 66 -6.62 1.84 7.40
C PRO A 66 -7.61 1.60 8.55
N GLN A 67 -7.60 2.42 9.59
CA GLN A 67 -8.52 2.24 10.73
C GLN A 67 -9.97 2.36 10.29
N HIS A 68 -10.25 3.23 9.32
CA HIS A 68 -11.58 3.52 8.84
C HIS A 68 -12.14 2.46 7.87
N VAL A 69 -11.35 1.46 7.45
CA VAL A 69 -11.86 0.28 6.75
C VAL A 69 -12.77 -0.57 7.64
N THR A 70 -12.74 -0.34 8.97
CA THR A 70 -13.62 -0.96 9.96
C THR A 70 -14.62 0.03 10.56
N SER A 71 -14.86 1.18 9.93
CA SER A 71 -15.92 2.11 10.33
C SER A 71 -17.27 1.40 10.43
N ILE A 72 -18.13 1.78 11.38
CA ILE A 72 -19.52 1.29 11.43
C ILE A 72 -20.33 1.74 10.21
N ASP A 73 -19.98 2.90 9.63
CA ASP A 73 -20.63 3.44 8.44
C ASP A 73 -20.08 2.75 7.18
N PRO A 74 -20.90 1.98 6.44
CA PRO A 74 -20.48 1.27 5.24
C PRO A 74 -19.94 2.19 4.15
N VAL A 75 -20.47 3.41 4.03
CA VAL A 75 -20.05 4.36 2.99
C VAL A 75 -18.66 4.91 3.32
N VAL A 76 -18.37 5.13 4.60
CA VAL A 76 -17.04 5.52 5.07
C VAL A 76 -16.03 4.39 4.86
N ARG A 77 -16.41 3.13 5.15
CA ARG A 77 -15.54 1.97 4.89
C ARG A 77 -15.16 1.89 3.41
N GLU A 78 -16.15 2.00 2.53
CA GLU A 78 -15.92 1.93 1.08
C GLU A 78 -15.01 3.06 0.61
N GLU A 79 -15.24 4.29 1.07
CA GLU A 79 -14.39 5.43 0.69
C GLU A 79 -12.96 5.28 1.21
N ALA A 80 -12.76 4.75 2.42
CA ALA A 80 -11.43 4.47 2.94
C ALA A 80 -10.67 3.49 2.04
N VAL A 81 -11.32 2.41 1.60
CA VAL A 81 -10.73 1.43 0.66
C VAL A 81 -10.39 2.10 -0.68
N LEU A 82 -11.30 2.89 -1.24
CA LEU A 82 -11.05 3.60 -2.51
C LEU A 82 -9.89 4.58 -2.41
N VAL A 83 -9.75 5.27 -1.28
CA VAL A 83 -8.63 6.20 -1.04
C VAL A 83 -7.30 5.45 -0.98
N LEU A 84 -7.22 4.32 -0.25
CA LEU A 84 -6.00 3.49 -0.22
C LEU A 84 -5.62 3.02 -1.63
N ASN A 85 -6.59 2.54 -2.42
CA ASN A 85 -6.37 2.12 -3.80
C ASN A 85 -5.88 3.28 -4.69
N ARG A 86 -6.47 4.47 -4.56
CA ARG A 86 -6.02 5.67 -5.31
C ARG A 86 -4.58 6.06 -4.95
N ILE A 87 -4.20 5.99 -3.67
CA ILE A 87 -2.83 6.28 -3.25
C ILE A 87 -1.86 5.29 -3.88
N VAL A 88 -2.14 3.97 -3.81
CA VAL A 88 -1.28 2.96 -4.43
C VAL A 88 -1.16 3.18 -5.94
N ARG A 89 -2.27 3.51 -6.61
CA ARG A 89 -2.30 3.66 -8.07
C ARG A 89 -1.58 4.92 -8.55
N PHE A 90 -1.81 6.06 -7.90
CA PHE A 90 -1.40 7.37 -8.42
C PHE A 90 -0.23 8.01 -7.68
N LEU A 91 0.23 7.45 -6.55
CA LEU A 91 1.33 7.98 -5.75
C LEU A 91 2.40 6.90 -5.50
N PRO A 92 3.31 6.63 -6.47
CA PRO A 92 4.30 5.57 -6.38
C PRO A 92 5.15 5.58 -5.11
N ASP A 93 5.60 6.77 -4.67
CA ASP A 93 6.43 6.94 -3.48
C ASP A 93 5.71 6.60 -2.16
N ARG A 94 4.38 6.43 -2.21
CA ARG A 94 3.52 6.14 -1.04
C ARG A 94 3.02 4.72 -0.98
N ARG A 95 3.30 3.91 -2.00
CA ARG A 95 2.79 2.53 -2.10
C ARG A 95 3.16 1.70 -0.87
N PHE A 96 4.44 1.70 -0.47
CA PHE A 96 4.87 0.96 0.71
C PHE A 96 4.31 1.54 2.02
N ALA A 97 4.22 2.88 2.16
CA ALA A 97 3.63 3.51 3.33
C ALA A 97 2.17 3.08 3.55
N VAL A 98 1.39 2.92 2.47
CA VAL A 98 0.03 2.35 2.52
C VAL A 98 0.02 0.91 3.02
N LEU A 99 0.87 0.05 2.45
CA LEU A 99 0.97 -1.35 2.89
C LEU A 99 1.36 -1.45 4.37
N LYS A 100 2.36 -0.65 4.78
CA LYS A 100 2.82 -0.58 6.17
C LYS A 100 1.75 -0.10 7.14
N GLY A 101 1.01 0.94 6.76
CA GLY A 101 -0.11 1.44 7.57
C GLY A 101 -1.19 0.37 7.75
N MET A 102 -1.53 -0.34 6.66
CA MET A 102 -2.48 -1.44 6.70
C MET A 102 -2.00 -2.61 7.56
N ALA A 103 -0.75 -3.05 7.40
CA ALA A 103 -0.11 -4.06 8.23
C ALA A 103 -0.13 -3.70 9.72
N THR A 104 0.26 -2.46 10.04
CA THR A 104 0.26 -1.94 11.42
C THR A 104 -1.15 -1.92 12.01
N PHE A 105 -2.16 -1.60 11.21
CA PHE A 105 -3.55 -1.65 11.62
C PHE A 105 -4.02 -3.09 11.89
N ILE A 106 -3.72 -4.03 11.00
CA ILE A 106 -4.11 -5.44 11.15
C ILE A 106 -3.52 -6.02 12.44
N LEU A 107 -2.24 -5.76 12.74
CA LEU A 107 -1.58 -6.23 13.97
C LEU A 107 -2.17 -5.64 15.26
N LYS A 108 -2.97 -4.58 15.18
CA LYS A 108 -3.66 -3.97 16.32
C LYS A 108 -5.11 -4.47 16.48
N LEU A 109 -5.62 -5.27 15.55
CA LEU A 109 -6.97 -5.82 15.67
C LEU A 109 -7.01 -6.88 16.78
N PRO A 110 -8.00 -6.83 17.69
CA PRO A 110 -8.15 -7.85 18.70
C PRO A 110 -8.58 -9.20 18.08
N ASP A 111 -8.06 -10.31 18.62
CA ASP A 111 -8.31 -11.68 18.13
C ASP A 111 -9.79 -12.09 18.22
N GLU A 112 -10.58 -11.43 19.07
CA GLU A 112 -12.04 -11.64 19.17
C GLU A 112 -12.82 -11.16 17.92
N PHE A 113 -12.16 -10.49 16.96
CA PHE A 113 -12.76 -10.05 15.70
C PHE A 113 -12.17 -10.76 14.47
N PRO A 114 -12.25 -12.11 14.36
CA PRO A 114 -11.60 -12.88 13.29
C PRO A 114 -12.08 -12.47 11.89
N ILE A 115 -13.35 -12.06 11.74
CA ILE A 115 -13.89 -11.57 10.46
C ILE A 115 -13.22 -10.25 10.04
N LEU A 116 -12.96 -9.34 10.98
CA LEU A 116 -12.29 -8.07 10.67
C LEU A 116 -10.83 -8.31 10.31
N ILE A 117 -10.16 -9.23 11.00
CA ILE A 117 -8.79 -9.66 10.68
C ILE A 117 -8.73 -10.24 9.28
N LEU A 118 -9.59 -11.23 8.97
CA LEU A 118 -9.66 -11.87 7.66
C LEU A 118 -9.87 -10.86 6.53
N ASN A 119 -10.88 -9.99 6.68
CA ASN A 119 -11.18 -8.95 5.69
C ASN A 119 -9.99 -8.00 5.50
N SER A 120 -9.36 -7.59 6.59
CA SER A 120 -8.23 -6.65 6.55
C SER A 120 -6.98 -7.27 5.93
N LEU A 121 -6.67 -8.53 6.22
CA LEU A 121 -5.63 -9.29 5.54
C LEU A 121 -5.90 -9.41 4.04
N GLY A 122 -7.13 -9.75 3.65
CA GLY A 122 -7.53 -9.81 2.24
C GLY A 122 -7.32 -8.46 1.54
N ARG A 123 -7.65 -7.35 2.20
CA ARG A 123 -7.40 -6.00 1.65
C ARG A 123 -5.91 -5.69 1.50
N LEU A 124 -5.06 -6.13 2.42
CA LEU A 124 -3.60 -5.98 2.28
C LEU A 124 -3.09 -6.74 1.05
N VAL A 125 -3.57 -7.96 0.82
CA VAL A 125 -3.25 -8.75 -0.39
C VAL A 125 -3.69 -8.01 -1.66
N GLU A 126 -4.91 -7.45 -1.69
CA GLU A 126 -5.40 -6.69 -2.83
C GLU A 126 -4.58 -5.44 -3.12
N LEU A 127 -4.14 -4.71 -2.08
CA LEU A 127 -3.25 -3.54 -2.25
C LEU A 127 -1.89 -3.94 -2.85
N MET A 128 -1.34 -5.09 -2.46
CA MET A 128 -0.11 -5.62 -3.05
C MET A 128 -0.31 -6.01 -4.51
N ARG A 129 -1.40 -6.72 -4.83
CA ARG A 129 -1.77 -7.07 -6.21
C ARG A 129 -1.98 -5.83 -7.07
N LEU A 130 -2.60 -4.79 -6.52
CA LEU A 130 -2.77 -3.51 -7.22
C LEU A 130 -1.43 -2.84 -7.52
N TRP A 131 -0.46 -2.87 -6.58
CA TRP A 131 0.88 -2.37 -6.85
C TRP A 131 1.52 -3.16 -8.01
N ARG A 132 1.47 -4.49 -7.98
CA ARG A 132 1.98 -5.33 -9.09
C ARG A 132 1.36 -4.95 -10.44
N ALA A 133 0.04 -4.78 -10.49
CA ALA A 133 -0.66 -4.34 -11.70
C ALA A 133 -0.15 -2.97 -12.19
N CYS A 134 0.11 -2.03 -11.29
CA CYS A 134 0.69 -0.74 -11.66
C CYS A 134 2.10 -0.88 -12.25
N LEU A 135 2.96 -1.76 -11.70
CA LEU A 135 4.29 -2.02 -12.27
C LEU A 135 4.19 -2.57 -13.69
N SER A 136 3.27 -3.51 -13.94
CA SER A 136 3.04 -4.07 -15.27
C SER A 136 2.55 -3.00 -16.27
N GLU A 137 1.60 -2.15 -15.87
CA GLU A 137 1.10 -1.04 -16.70
C GLU A 137 2.21 -0.03 -17.02
N GLU A 138 3.06 0.30 -16.05
CA GLU A 138 4.20 1.20 -16.21
C GLU A 138 5.24 0.64 -17.19
N LEU A 139 5.54 -0.67 -17.13
CA LEU A 139 6.44 -1.34 -18.08
C LEU A 139 5.89 -1.29 -19.52
N LEU A 140 4.60 -1.64 -19.71
CA LEU A 140 3.96 -1.57 -21.03
C LEU A 140 3.96 -0.15 -21.61
N ALA A 141 3.76 0.87 -20.76
CA ALA A 141 3.81 2.27 -21.18
C ALA A 141 5.23 2.69 -21.62
N LYS A 142 6.28 2.16 -20.97
CA LYS A 142 7.68 2.39 -21.36
C LYS A 142 7.99 1.76 -22.72
N ASP A 143 7.55 0.52 -22.97
CA ASP A 143 7.78 -0.18 -24.24
C ASP A 143 7.10 0.49 -25.44
N MET A 144 5.88 1.00 -25.26
CA MET A 144 5.21 1.79 -26.31
C MET A 144 5.94 3.10 -26.63
N GLN A 145 6.58 3.72 -25.62
CA GLN A 145 7.34 4.94 -25.83
C GLN A 145 8.70 4.70 -26.49
N SER A 146 9.35 3.55 -26.26
CA SER A 146 10.59 3.17 -26.92
C SER A 146 10.38 2.88 -28.41
N PHE A 147 9.30 2.17 -28.76
CA PHE A 147 8.90 1.91 -30.16
C PHE A 147 8.57 3.17 -30.97
N LYS A 148 8.00 4.20 -30.31
CA LYS A 148 7.74 5.51 -30.96
C LYS A 148 9.01 6.34 -31.15
N ARG A 149 10.03 6.16 -30.29
CA ARG A 149 11.33 6.84 -30.41
C ARG A 149 12.24 6.23 -31.47
N SER A 150 12.14 4.91 -31.73
CA SER A 150 12.91 4.24 -32.79
C SER A 150 12.37 4.47 -34.20
N SER A 151 11.16 5.02 -34.35
CA SER A 151 10.50 5.28 -35.65
C SER A 151 10.56 6.74 -36.12
N LEU A 152 10.98 7.69 -35.28
CA LEU A 152 11.19 9.09 -35.65
C LEU A 152 12.63 9.51 -35.37
N GLY A 153 13.46 9.49 -36.42
CA GLY A 153 14.78 10.12 -36.38
C GLY A 153 14.67 11.63 -36.22
N GLY A 154 15.37 12.19 -35.23
CA GLY A 154 15.65 13.61 -35.14
C GLY A 154 14.76 14.42 -34.19
N ASP A 155 15.40 14.83 -33.09
CA ASP A 155 15.25 16.13 -32.41
C ASP A 155 13.82 16.64 -32.11
N THR A 156 13.33 16.35 -30.90
CA THR A 156 12.31 17.20 -30.25
C THR A 156 12.34 17.00 -28.74
N LEU A 157 12.87 18.03 -28.07
CA LEU A 157 12.61 18.49 -26.69
C LEU A 157 12.04 17.44 -25.73
N GLN A 158 12.91 16.98 -24.82
CA GLN A 158 12.54 16.24 -23.62
C GLN A 158 11.43 16.97 -22.85
N ARG A 159 10.18 16.61 -23.12
CA ARG A 159 9.08 16.85 -22.20
C ARG A 159 9.12 15.73 -21.16
N SER A 160 10.11 15.81 -20.27
CA SER A 160 10.17 14.98 -19.08
C SER A 160 8.84 15.14 -18.34
N SER A 161 8.07 14.05 -18.30
CA SER A 161 6.87 13.94 -17.48
C SER A 161 7.20 14.43 -16.06
N PRO A 162 6.36 15.27 -15.44
CA PRO A 162 6.62 15.77 -14.09
C PRO A 162 6.69 14.66 -13.03
N PHE A 163 6.31 13.43 -13.39
CA PHE A 163 6.34 12.23 -12.55
C PHE A 163 7.68 11.46 -12.57
N HIS A 164 8.73 11.98 -13.19
CA HIS A 164 10.06 11.34 -13.23
C HIS A 164 11.13 12.16 -12.49
N ARG A 165 10.83 12.62 -11.27
CA ARG A 165 11.88 12.88 -10.29
C ARG A 165 12.03 11.67 -9.39
N SER A 166 12.99 10.83 -9.75
CA SER A 166 13.71 9.94 -8.83
C SER A 166 14.18 10.75 -7.62
N LYS A 167 13.36 10.79 -6.57
CA LYS A 167 13.78 11.21 -5.24
C LYS A 167 12.98 10.40 -4.22
N ASP A 168 13.62 9.32 -3.77
CA ASP A 168 13.17 8.40 -2.72
C ASP A 168 11.85 7.66 -3.01
N ILE A 169 11.87 6.77 -4.01
CA ILE A 169 10.86 5.70 -4.08
C ILE A 169 10.98 4.91 -2.77
N SER A 170 9.92 4.89 -1.97
CA SER A 170 9.91 4.14 -0.72
C SER A 170 10.28 2.68 -0.98
N GLU A 171 11.42 2.25 -0.44
CA GLU A 171 11.91 0.88 -0.59
C GLU A 171 10.90 -0.11 -0.01
N PHE A 172 10.53 -1.11 -0.80
CA PHE A 172 9.64 -2.17 -0.36
C PHE A 172 10.34 -3.09 0.63
N ARG A 173 9.91 -3.07 1.90
CA ARG A 173 10.49 -3.92 2.94
C ARG A 173 9.68 -5.20 3.08
N ALA A 174 10.07 -6.21 2.31
CA ALA A 174 9.42 -7.52 2.32
C ALA A 174 9.32 -8.13 3.73
N SER A 175 10.37 -7.96 4.56
CA SER A 175 10.40 -8.47 5.93
C SER A 175 9.29 -7.93 6.83
N GLU A 176 8.90 -6.66 6.70
CA GLU A 176 7.79 -6.08 7.46
C GLU A 176 6.46 -6.75 7.10
N MET A 177 6.29 -7.16 5.84
CA MET A 177 5.07 -7.82 5.35
C MET A 177 5.07 -9.33 5.63
N ASP A 178 6.22 -9.98 5.49
CA ASP A 178 6.41 -11.38 5.85
C ASP A 178 6.10 -11.62 7.32
N ALA A 179 6.52 -10.71 8.21
CA ALA A 179 6.22 -10.78 9.64
C ALA A 179 4.70 -10.85 9.91
N VAL A 180 3.89 -10.05 9.19
CA VAL A 180 2.42 -10.09 9.32
C VAL A 180 1.88 -11.46 8.88
N GLY A 181 2.32 -11.95 7.71
CA GLY A 181 1.90 -13.26 7.22
C GLY A 181 2.25 -14.37 8.19
N LEU A 182 3.47 -14.37 8.73
CA LEU A 182 3.94 -15.37 9.70
C LEU A 182 3.15 -15.35 11.01
N VAL A 183 2.81 -14.16 11.53
CA VAL A 183 1.95 -14.04 12.71
C VAL A 183 0.60 -14.73 12.46
N PHE A 184 -0.07 -14.40 11.37
CA PHE A 184 -1.42 -14.91 11.11
C PHE A 184 -1.48 -16.36 10.58
N LEU A 185 -0.36 -16.95 10.16
CA LEU A 185 -0.27 -18.40 9.91
C LEU A 185 -0.52 -19.23 11.18
N SER A 186 -0.31 -18.65 12.36
CA SER A 186 -0.57 -19.31 13.65
C SER A 186 -2.02 -19.19 14.13
N SER A 187 -2.89 -18.50 13.38
CA SER A 187 -4.29 -18.31 13.75
C SER A 187 -5.04 -19.64 13.88
N ALA A 188 -5.95 -19.73 14.86
CA ALA A 188 -6.87 -20.86 15.01
C ALA A 188 -7.87 -20.94 13.82
N ASP A 189 -8.18 -19.80 13.18
CA ASP A 189 -9.10 -19.72 12.05
C ASP A 189 -8.41 -20.14 10.73
N VAL A 190 -8.97 -21.14 10.06
CA VAL A 190 -8.42 -21.69 8.81
C VAL A 190 -8.39 -20.68 7.66
N GLN A 191 -9.39 -19.80 7.54
CA GLN A 191 -9.46 -18.81 6.47
C GLN A 191 -8.43 -17.71 6.67
N ILE A 192 -8.18 -17.33 7.93
CA ILE A 192 -7.09 -16.40 8.27
C ILE A 192 -5.74 -17.01 7.87
N ARG A 193 -5.48 -18.29 8.19
CA ARG A 193 -4.24 -18.97 7.78
C ARG A 193 -4.07 -19.02 6.27
N LEU A 194 -5.13 -19.36 5.52
CA LEU A 194 -5.08 -19.42 4.06
C LEU A 194 -4.81 -18.04 3.45
N THR A 195 -5.43 -16.99 4.00
CA THR A 195 -5.21 -15.62 3.53
C THR A 195 -3.80 -15.13 3.89
N ALA A 196 -3.27 -15.51 5.06
CA ALA A 196 -1.89 -15.21 5.45
C ALA A 196 -0.87 -15.92 4.54
N LEU A 197 -1.15 -17.17 4.14
CA LEU A 197 -0.34 -17.87 3.14
C LEU A 197 -0.34 -17.14 1.78
N GLU A 198 -1.51 -16.65 1.36
CA GLU A 198 -1.64 -15.87 0.14
C GLU A 198 -0.90 -14.52 0.22
N LEU A 199 -0.92 -13.87 1.40
CA LEU A 199 -0.11 -12.69 1.66
C LEU A 199 1.37 -12.98 1.45
N LEU A 200 1.92 -14.03 2.04
CA LEU A 200 3.34 -14.41 1.88
C LEU A 200 3.71 -14.69 0.41
N ARG A 201 2.81 -15.34 -0.35
CA ARG A 201 3.00 -15.52 -1.80
C ARG A 201 3.04 -14.17 -2.51
N CYS A 202 2.11 -13.27 -2.17
CA CYS A 202 2.05 -11.94 -2.76
C CYS A 202 3.28 -11.10 -2.43
N VAL A 203 3.82 -11.18 -1.20
CA VAL A 203 5.08 -10.52 -0.81
C VAL A 203 6.22 -10.95 -1.74
N ARG A 204 6.38 -12.26 -1.95
CA ARG A 204 7.42 -12.82 -2.82
C ARG A 204 7.24 -12.38 -4.27
N SER A 205 6.02 -12.45 -4.79
CA SER A 205 5.73 -12.01 -6.16
C SER A 205 6.01 -10.51 -6.35
N LEU A 206 5.56 -9.65 -5.44
CA LEU A 206 5.81 -8.21 -5.52
C LEU A 206 7.31 -7.89 -5.39
N LYS A 207 8.04 -8.58 -4.51
CA LYS A 207 9.49 -8.43 -4.39
C LYS A 207 10.21 -8.76 -5.71
N ASN A 208 9.81 -9.84 -6.37
CA ASN A 208 10.38 -10.23 -7.65
C ASN A 208 10.04 -9.20 -8.74
N ASP A 209 8.77 -8.79 -8.85
CA ASP A 209 8.35 -7.78 -9.83
C ASP A 209 9.12 -6.46 -9.66
N LEU A 210 9.38 -6.03 -8.41
CA LEU A 210 10.15 -4.83 -8.13
C LEU A 210 11.64 -4.97 -8.49
N ARG A 211 12.23 -6.13 -8.24
CA ARG A 211 13.61 -6.43 -8.65
C ARG A 211 13.74 -6.37 -10.17
N ASP A 212 12.81 -7.03 -10.87
CA ASP A 212 12.81 -7.10 -12.34
C ASP A 212 12.51 -5.72 -12.96
N TYR A 213 11.61 -4.93 -12.35
CA TYR A 213 11.36 -3.54 -12.72
C TYR A 213 12.62 -2.67 -12.59
N SER A 214 13.37 -2.82 -11.50
CA SER A 214 14.63 -2.08 -11.28
C SER A 214 15.74 -2.51 -12.25
N ALA A 215 15.81 -3.79 -12.63
CA ALA A 215 16.77 -4.29 -13.61
C ALA A 215 16.54 -3.66 -14.99
N ASN A 216 15.28 -3.56 -15.41
CA ASN A 216 14.90 -2.91 -16.67
C ASN A 216 15.20 -1.39 -16.68
N GLU A 217 15.19 -0.72 -15.52
CA GLU A 217 15.66 0.68 -15.44
C GLU A 217 17.19 0.80 -15.53
N GLY A 218 17.90 -0.23 -15.06
CA GLY A 218 19.36 -0.33 -15.07
C GLY A 218 19.96 -0.64 -16.45
N ASP A 219 19.23 -1.33 -17.33
CA ASP A 219 19.73 -1.72 -18.66
C ASP A 219 19.90 -0.55 -19.65
N ASN A 220 19.45 0.66 -19.31
CA ASN A 220 19.87 1.90 -19.99
C ASN A 220 21.27 2.38 -19.56
N LYS A 221 21.93 1.69 -18.63
CA LYS A 221 23.34 1.85 -18.27
C LYS A 221 24.00 0.46 -18.21
N LEU A 222 24.53 0.03 -19.36
CA LEU A 222 25.50 -1.06 -19.53
C LEU A 222 26.22 -1.43 -18.21
N ARG A 223 25.77 -2.51 -17.56
CA ARG A 223 26.54 -3.21 -16.53
C ARG A 223 26.89 -4.60 -17.04
N LEU A 224 28.00 -4.66 -17.78
CA LEU A 224 28.84 -5.84 -17.81
C LEU A 224 29.44 -6.02 -16.40
N GLU A 225 28.71 -6.67 -15.50
CA GLU A 225 29.30 -7.31 -14.33
C GLU A 225 28.58 -8.66 -14.14
N PRO A 226 29.27 -9.80 -14.32
CA PRO A 226 28.65 -11.10 -14.13
C PRO A 226 28.29 -11.32 -12.66
N GLU A 227 27.09 -11.87 -12.41
CA GLU A 227 26.65 -12.32 -11.08
C GLU A 227 27.70 -13.26 -10.47
N PRO A 228 28.07 -13.10 -9.17
CA PRO A 228 28.98 -14.02 -8.52
C PRO A 228 28.32 -15.39 -8.37
N ILE A 229 28.86 -16.38 -9.07
CA ILE A 229 28.50 -17.79 -8.92
C ILE A 229 29.11 -18.26 -7.60
N PHE A 230 28.26 -18.54 -6.60
CA PHE A 230 28.69 -19.18 -5.37
C PHE A 230 28.79 -20.70 -5.59
N ILE A 231 30.01 -21.20 -5.70
CA ILE A 231 30.32 -22.63 -5.71
C ILE A 231 30.36 -23.10 -4.26
N ILE A 232 29.50 -24.04 -3.90
CA ILE A 232 29.54 -24.72 -2.60
C ILE A 232 30.46 -25.92 -2.78
N ASP A 233 31.69 -25.82 -2.26
CA ASP A 233 32.57 -26.99 -2.13
C ASP A 233 32.03 -27.87 -1.00
N ILE A 234 31.49 -29.04 -1.38
CA ILE A 234 31.14 -30.09 -0.43
C ILE A 234 32.45 -30.78 -0.02
N ILE A 235 32.95 -30.44 1.17
CA ILE A 235 34.05 -31.19 1.79
C ILE A 235 33.42 -32.41 2.45
N GLU A 236 33.55 -33.57 1.81
CA GLU A 236 33.30 -34.86 2.46
C GLU A 236 34.41 -35.09 3.50
N GLU A 237 34.07 -34.88 4.77
CA GLU A 237 34.91 -35.28 5.91
C GLU A 237 34.74 -36.79 6.13
N ASN A 238 35.68 -37.58 5.60
CA ASN A 238 35.88 -38.96 6.05
C ASN A 238 36.82 -38.92 7.27
N GLY A 239 36.23 -39.05 8.46
CA GLY A 239 36.92 -39.27 9.73
C GLY A 239 36.09 -40.14 10.65
#